data_AF-A0A920HJ73-F1
#
_entry.id   AF-A0A920HJ73-F1
#
_cell.length_a   1.000
_cell.length_b   1.000
_cell.length_c   1.000
_cell.angle_alpha   90.00
_cell.angle_beta   90.00
_cell.angle_gamma   90.00
#
_symmetry.space_group_name_H-M   'P 1'
#
loop_
_entity.id
_entity.type
_entity.pdbx_description
1 polymer ?
#
loop_
_entity_poly.entity_id
_entity_poly.type
_entity_poly.pdbx_seq_one_letter_code
_entity_poly.pdbx_strand_id
1 'polypeptide(L)'
;MDPNIYLALVTIHGTIMVFFVLTAGLSGTFSNLLIPLQIGARDMASGFLNMVAYWLFFISSVIMVASLFVEAGPAAAGWTIYPPLSALPQTQPGSGAGMTLWLVSMAFLLHLLC
;
A
#
# COMPACT_ATOMS: atom_id res chain seq x y z
N MET A 1 -19.74 17.04 -5.76
CA MET A 1 -18.77 15.91 -5.77
C MET A 1 -19.58 14.64 -5.99
N ASP A 2 -19.20 13.82 -6.96
CA ASP A 2 -19.83 12.51 -7.17
C ASP A 2 -19.54 11.58 -5.97
N PRO A 3 -20.54 10.83 -5.45
CA PRO A 3 -20.34 9.95 -4.30
C PRO A 3 -19.25 8.89 -4.51
N ASN A 4 -19.11 8.33 -5.72
CA ASN A 4 -18.11 7.30 -5.99
C ASN A 4 -16.70 7.90 -6.00
N ILE A 5 -16.54 9.12 -6.52
CA ILE A 5 -15.27 9.85 -6.47
C ILE A 5 -14.87 10.14 -5.02
N TYR A 6 -15.82 10.53 -4.16
CA TYR A 6 -15.54 10.76 -2.74
C TYR A 6 -15.07 9.47 -2.05
N LEU A 7 -15.75 8.35 -2.27
CA LEU A 7 -15.40 7.05 -1.70
C LEU A 7 -14.02 6.56 -2.17
N ALA A 8 -13.73 6.71 -3.47
CA ALA A 8 -12.41 6.42 -4.05
C ALA A 8 -11.30 7.26 -3.39
N LEU A 9 -11.50 8.58 -3.25
CA LEU A 9 -10.52 9.47 -2.64
C LEU A 9 -10.23 9.13 -1.18
N VAL A 10 -11.28 8.90 -0.38
CA VAL A 10 -11.12 8.53 1.05
C VAL A 10 -10.42 7.18 1.19
N THR A 11 -10.73 6.23 0.31
CA THR A 11 -10.08 4.90 0.30
C THR A 11 -8.59 5.03 0.01
N ILE A 12 -8.22 5.67 -1.10
CA ILE A 12 -6.81 5.86 -1.49
C ILE A 12 -6.05 6.71 -0.47
N HIS A 13 -6.65 7.78 0.05
CA HIS A 13 -6.04 8.59 1.09
C HIS A 13 -5.73 7.75 2.34
N GLY A 14 -6.71 7.00 2.84
CA GLY A 14 -6.50 6.12 4.00
C GLY A 14 -5.43 5.06 3.74
N THR A 15 -5.45 4.43 2.55
CA THR A 15 -4.44 3.43 2.17
C THR A 15 -3.03 4.03 2.14
N ILE A 16 -2.85 5.20 1.51
CA ILE A 16 -1.54 5.84 1.42
C ILE A 16 -1.05 6.24 2.81
N MET A 17 -1.90 6.86 3.64
CA MET A 17 -1.48 7.32 4.97
C MET A 17 -1.12 6.15 5.90
N VAL A 18 -1.98 5.14 6.01
CA VAL A 18 -1.79 4.03 6.95
C VAL A 18 -0.69 3.07 6.47
N PHE A 19 -0.72 2.67 5.21
CA PHE A 19 0.15 1.60 4.74
C PHE A 19 1.45 2.13 4.12
N PHE A 20 1.41 3.19 3.32
CA PHE A 20 2.62 3.69 2.66
C PHE A 20 3.40 4.67 3.54
N VAL A 21 2.73 5.61 4.22
CA VAL A 21 3.42 6.62 5.03
C VAL A 21 3.78 6.07 6.41
N LEU A 22 2.81 5.55 7.17
CA LEU A 22 3.05 5.05 8.52
C LEU A 22 3.90 3.78 8.52
N THR A 23 3.49 2.75 7.79
CA THR A 23 4.19 1.45 7.81
C THR A 23 5.51 1.50 7.03
N ALA A 24 5.50 1.86 5.74
CA ALA A 24 6.74 1.83 4.95
C ALA A 24 7.63 3.08 5.13
N GLY A 25 7.04 4.28 5.15
CA GLY A 25 7.77 5.53 5.31
C GLY A 25 8.41 5.65 6.70
N LEU A 26 7.59 5.69 7.75
CA LEU A 26 8.08 5.84 9.11
C LEU A 26 8.70 4.54 9.63
N SER A 27 7.95 3.44 9.70
CA SER A 27 8.51 2.21 10.30
C SER A 27 9.59 1.54 9.44
N GLY A 28 9.56 1.67 8.11
CA GLY A 28 10.59 1.12 7.23
C GLY A 28 11.81 2.03 7.10
N THR A 29 11.62 3.26 6.62
CA THR A 29 12.74 4.15 6.24
C THR A 29 13.47 4.73 7.45
N PHE A 30 12.74 5.20 8.48
CA PHE A 30 13.40 5.73 9.68
C PHE A 30 14.11 4.61 10.45
N SER A 31 13.52 3.43 10.57
CA SER A 31 14.16 2.30 11.26
C SER A 31 15.46 1.88 10.59
N ASN A 32 15.49 1.83 9.25
CA ASN A 32 16.69 1.49 8.49
C ASN A 32 17.84 2.50 8.67
N LEU A 33 17.52 3.77 8.91
CA LEU A 33 18.52 4.80 9.18
C LEU A 33 18.93 4.85 10.66
N LEU A 34 17.95 4.86 11.57
CA LEU A 34 18.17 5.14 12.99
C LEU A 34 18.65 3.94 13.78
N ILE A 35 18.19 2.71 13.48
CA ILE A 35 18.56 1.54 14.29
C ILE A 35 20.07 1.30 14.26
N PRO A 36 20.76 1.25 13.11
CA PRO A 36 22.22 1.06 13.08
C PRO A 36 22.97 2.18 13.81
N LEU A 37 22.51 3.43 13.66
CA LEU A 37 23.10 4.59 14.32
C LEU A 37 22.93 4.56 15.85
N GLN A 38 21.76 4.12 16.34
CA GLN A 38 21.47 4.02 17.77
C GLN A 38 22.26 2.91 18.47
N ILE A 39 22.52 1.80 17.77
CA ILE A 39 23.27 0.66 18.32
C ILE A 39 24.77 0.69 17.99
N GLY A 40 25.23 1.68 17.20
CA GLY A 40 26.62 1.78 16.75
C GLY A 40 27.05 0.69 15.76
N ALA A 41 26.09 0.02 15.10
CA ALA A 41 26.37 -0.99 14.09
C ALA A 41 26.68 -0.33 12.73
N ARG A 42 27.51 -1.01 11.93
CA ARG A 42 27.83 -0.56 10.57
C ARG A 42 26.66 -0.72 9.60
N ASP A 43 25.81 -1.74 9.80
CA ASP A 43 24.72 -2.10 8.90
C ASP A 43 23.62 -2.87 9.66
N MET A 44 22.45 -3.02 9.05
CA MET A 44 21.34 -3.86 9.50
C MET A 44 21.73 -5.35 9.51
N ALA A 45 21.05 -6.15 10.35
CA ALA A 45 21.37 -7.58 10.55
C ALA A 45 21.41 -8.41 9.25
N SER A 46 20.60 -8.05 8.25
CA SER A 46 20.65 -8.60 6.89
C SER A 46 20.55 -7.51 5.84
N GLY A 47 21.71 -7.04 5.34
CA GLY A 47 21.76 -6.00 4.29
C GLY A 47 21.11 -6.44 2.98
N PHE A 48 21.19 -7.73 2.61
CA PHE A 48 20.56 -8.25 1.39
C PHE A 48 19.02 -8.18 1.45
N LEU A 49 18.43 -8.66 2.55
CA LEU A 49 16.98 -8.63 2.71
C LEU A 49 16.45 -7.20 2.80
N ASN A 50 17.22 -6.28 3.39
CA ASN A 50 16.88 -4.87 3.42
C ASN A 50 16.80 -4.24 2.00
N MET A 51 17.77 -4.55 1.14
CA MET A 51 17.73 -4.09 -0.25
C MET A 51 16.54 -4.68 -1.01
N VAL A 52 16.24 -5.98 -0.83
CA VAL A 52 15.06 -6.62 -1.44
C VAL A 52 13.78 -5.95 -0.94
N ALA A 53 13.70 -5.63 0.35
CA ALA A 53 12.56 -4.92 0.92
C ALA A 53 12.34 -3.60 0.17
N TYR A 54 13.36 -2.75 0.02
CA TYR A 54 13.23 -1.51 -0.74
C TYR A 54 12.62 -1.71 -2.15
N TRP A 55 13.04 -2.74 -2.88
CA TRP A 55 12.49 -3.04 -4.20
C TRP A 55 11.04 -3.51 -4.17
N LEU A 56 10.66 -4.34 -3.20
CA LEU A 56 9.27 -4.77 -3.02
C LEU A 56 8.36 -3.58 -2.68
N PHE A 57 8.84 -2.65 -1.85
CA PHE A 57 8.12 -1.40 -1.56
C PHE A 57 7.95 -0.54 -2.82
N PHE A 58 9.00 -0.40 -3.64
CA PHE A 58 8.93 0.35 -4.89
C PHE A 58 7.91 -0.27 -5.86
N ILE A 59 7.95 -1.60 -6.05
CA ILE A 59 6.99 -2.32 -6.89
C ILE A 59 5.56 -2.14 -6.38
N SER A 60 5.35 -2.28 -5.06
CA SER A 60 4.04 -2.06 -4.43
C SER A 60 3.51 -0.64 -4.69
N SER A 61 4.37 0.38 -4.59
CA SER A 61 4.03 1.77 -4.83
C SER A 61 3.63 2.03 -6.28
N VAL A 62 4.38 1.47 -7.23
CA VAL A 62 4.07 1.58 -8.67
C VAL A 62 2.72 0.93 -8.97
N ILE A 63 2.43 -0.25 -8.42
CA ILE A 63 1.15 -0.94 -8.61
C ILE A 63 -0.01 -0.12 -8.00
N MET A 64 0.20 0.47 -6.82
CA MET A 64 -0.82 1.32 -6.18
C MET A 64 -1.12 2.55 -7.04
N VAL A 65 -0.10 3.23 -7.56
CA VAL A 65 -0.28 4.38 -8.46
C VAL A 65 -0.96 3.96 -9.76
N ALA A 66 -0.58 2.82 -10.33
CA ALA A 66 -1.23 2.26 -11.52
C ALA A 66 -2.73 1.98 -11.29
N SER A 67 -3.13 1.60 -10.07
CA SER A 67 -4.54 1.38 -9.71
C SER A 67 -5.42 2.63 -9.79
N LEU A 68 -4.84 3.83 -9.88
CA LEU A 68 -5.60 5.07 -10.05
C LEU A 68 -6.06 5.30 -11.50
N PHE A 69 -5.44 4.61 -12.46
CA PHE A 69 -5.65 4.84 -13.89
C PHE A 69 -6.51 3.76 -14.57
N VAL A 70 -7.08 2.82 -13.82
CA VAL A 70 -8.01 1.81 -14.37
C VAL A 70 -9.34 2.45 -14.72
N GLU A 71 -9.96 2.00 -15.81
CA GLU A 71 -11.21 2.55 -16.35
C GLU A 71 -12.37 2.52 -15.36
N ALA A 72 -12.43 1.49 -14.50
CA ALA A 72 -13.45 1.31 -13.48
C ALA A 72 -13.23 2.18 -12.22
N GLY A 73 -12.10 2.89 -12.16
CA GLY A 73 -11.65 3.65 -11.00
C GLY A 73 -10.88 2.80 -9.97
N PRO A 74 -10.23 3.46 -9.00
CA PRO A 74 -9.50 2.80 -7.93
C PRO A 74 -10.44 2.16 -6.89
N ALA A 75 -9.87 1.38 -5.97
CA ALA A 75 -10.63 0.78 -4.87
C ALA A 75 -11.45 1.85 -4.11
N ALA A 76 -12.72 1.55 -3.82
CA ALA A 76 -13.69 2.50 -3.26
C ALA A 76 -14.48 1.96 -2.05
N ALA A 77 -13.96 0.92 -1.37
CA ALA A 77 -14.62 0.24 -0.26
C ALA A 77 -14.13 0.69 1.14
N GLY A 78 -13.47 1.84 1.23
CA GLY A 78 -12.74 2.29 2.43
C GLY A 78 -11.41 1.57 2.61
N TRP A 79 -10.47 2.12 3.37
CA TRP A 79 -9.13 1.52 3.55
C TRP A 79 -9.16 0.19 4.35
N THR A 80 -10.23 -0.07 5.10
CA THR A 80 -10.44 -1.33 5.84
C THR A 80 -10.93 -2.46 4.94
N ILE A 81 -11.53 -2.13 3.80
CA ILE A 81 -11.97 -3.08 2.77
C ILE A 81 -12.82 -4.21 3.36
N TYR A 82 -14.03 -3.86 3.79
CA TYR A 82 -14.96 -4.88 4.27
C TYR A 82 -15.41 -5.77 3.10
N PRO A 83 -15.38 -7.11 3.24
CA PRO A 83 -15.70 -8.05 2.16
C PRO A 83 -17.05 -7.84 1.47
N PRO A 84 -18.16 -7.54 2.19
CA PRO A 84 -19.47 -7.33 1.55
C PRO A 84 -19.50 -6.19 0.53
N LEU A 85 -18.62 -5.19 0.67
CA LEU A 85 -18.57 -4.02 -0.21
C LEU A 85 -17.48 -4.13 -1.28
N SER A 86 -16.42 -4.88 -1.02
CA SER A 86 -15.23 -4.98 -1.89
C SER A 86 -15.17 -6.22 -2.78
N ALA A 87 -15.90 -7.29 -2.45
CA ALA A 87 -15.76 -8.58 -3.15
C ALA A 87 -16.54 -8.67 -4.47
N LEU A 88 -17.57 -7.86 -4.66
CA LEU A 88 -18.47 -7.94 -5.81
C LEU A 88 -18.30 -6.71 -6.71
N PRO A 89 -18.00 -6.86 -8.01
CA PRO A 89 -17.90 -5.72 -8.93
C PRO A 89 -19.18 -4.88 -9.05
N GLN A 90 -20.35 -5.45 -8.69
CA GLN A 90 -21.65 -4.80 -8.76
C GLN A 90 -21.93 -3.86 -7.59
N THR A 91 -21.19 -3.97 -6.48
CA THR A 91 -21.45 -3.16 -5.27
C THR A 91 -20.84 -1.76 -5.37
N GLN A 92 -19.68 -1.63 -6.04
CA GLN A 92 -19.02 -0.37 -6.33
C GLN A 92 -18.24 -0.46 -7.64
N PRO A 93 -18.19 0.61 -8.46
CA PRO A 93 -17.42 0.62 -9.72
C PRO A 93 -15.95 0.19 -9.53
N GLY A 94 -15.32 0.62 -8.43
CA GLY A 94 -13.93 0.30 -8.09
C GLY A 94 -13.65 -1.11 -7.56
N SER A 95 -14.69 -1.93 -7.31
CA SER A 95 -14.55 -3.29 -6.73
C SER A 95 -14.05 -4.34 -7.72
N GLY A 96 -13.88 -3.99 -9.00
CA GLY A 96 -13.29 -4.87 -10.02
C GLY A 96 -11.77 -4.80 -10.07
N ALA A 97 -11.24 -4.29 -11.19
CA ALA A 97 -9.80 -4.24 -11.43
C ALA A 97 -9.04 -3.34 -10.43
N GLY A 98 -9.63 -2.22 -10.00
CA GLY A 98 -9.05 -1.33 -8.99
C GLY A 98 -8.79 -2.04 -7.66
N MET A 99 -9.75 -2.82 -7.19
CA MET A 99 -9.63 -3.64 -5.99
C MET A 99 -8.59 -4.77 -6.13
N THR A 100 -8.51 -5.38 -7.32
CA THR A 100 -7.50 -6.43 -7.59
C THR A 100 -6.08 -5.85 -7.56
N LEU A 101 -5.85 -4.71 -8.21
CA LEU A 101 -4.55 -4.03 -8.19
C LEU A 101 -4.17 -3.56 -6.78
N TRP A 102 -5.16 -3.09 -6.01
CA TRP A 102 -4.97 -2.75 -4.60
C TRP A 102 -4.50 -3.96 -3.78
N LEU A 103 -5.15 -5.13 -3.94
CA LEU A 103 -4.77 -6.36 -3.23
C LEU A 103 -3.37 -6.83 -3.61
N VAL A 104 -3.03 -6.79 -4.90
CA VAL A 104 -1.68 -7.14 -5.38
C VAL A 104 -0.65 -6.19 -4.77
N SER A 105 -0.91 -4.88 -4.78
CA SER A 105 -0.02 -3.90 -4.14
C SER A 105 0.18 -4.18 -2.65
N MET A 106 -0.90 -4.46 -1.92
CA MET A 106 -0.82 -4.82 -0.48
C MET A 106 -0.09 -6.13 -0.23
N ALA A 107 -0.22 -7.13 -1.11
CA ALA A 107 0.53 -8.37 -1.00
C ALA A 107 2.04 -8.09 -1.05
N PHE A 108 2.50 -7.29 -2.01
CA PHE A 108 3.91 -6.88 -2.08
C PHE A 108 4.35 -6.05 -0.87
N LEU A 109 3.48 -5.16 -0.37
CA LEU A 109 3.79 -4.31 0.77
C LEU A 109 3.91 -5.09 2.09
N LEU A 110 3.05 -6.09 2.32
CA LEU A 110 3.03 -6.86 3.56
C LEU A 110 4.17 -7.87 3.64
N HIS A 111 4.63 -8.41 2.51
CA HIS A 111 5.83 -9.27 2.46
C HIS A 111 7.13 -8.51 2.81
N LEU A 112 7.05 -7.20 3.04
CA LEU A 112 8.13 -6.36 3.55
C LEU A 112 8.32 -6.45 5.08
N LEU A 113 7.29 -6.91 5.81
CA LEU A 113 7.21 -6.84 7.28
C LEU A 113 7.62 -8.14 8.00
N CYS A 114 8.09 -9.14 7.25
CA CYS A 114 8.66 -10.38 7.78
C CYS A 114 10.17 -10.40 7.54
#